data_AF-W2QDQ9-F1
#
_entry.id   AF-W2QDQ9-F1
#
_cell.length_a   1.000
_cell.length_b   1.000
_cell.length_c   1.000
_cell.angle_alpha   90.00
_cell.angle_beta   90.00
_cell.angle_gamma   90.00
#
_symmetry.space_group_name_H-M   'P 1'
#
loop_
_entity.id
_entity.type
_entity.pdbx_description
1 polymer ?
#
loop_
_entity_poly.entity_id
_entity_poly.type
_entity_poly.pdbx_seq_one_letter_code
_entity_poly.pdbx_strand_id
1 'polypeptide(L)' 'MGKECDQPQIAALTEALQVGVKIEYLDGSAGPGEDLQSYVCSPTVESTTQQEPVSITLLYRPGHYDILYPRESEEKEAE' A
#
# COMPACT_ATOMS: atom_id res chain seq x y z
N MET A 1 0.81 12.89 19.07
CA MET A 1 1.82 11.81 19.15
C MET A 1 1.16 10.61 19.81
N GLY A 2 1.28 9.41 19.23
CA GLY A 2 0.64 8.19 19.75
C GLY A 2 -0.86 8.04 19.43
N LYS A 3 -1.35 8.69 18.37
CA LYS A 3 -2.69 8.46 17.82
C LYS A 3 -2.54 7.61 16.56
N GLU A 4 -3.38 6.60 16.43
CA GLU A 4 -3.47 5.78 15.23
C GLU A 4 -3.94 6.63 14.05
N CYS A 5 -3.45 6.29 12.87
CA CYS A 5 -3.84 6.93 11.61
C CYS A 5 -4.83 6.01 10.90
N ASP A 6 -5.95 6.58 10.48
CA ASP A 6 -6.93 5.91 9.64
C ASP A 6 -6.78 6.34 8.17
N GLN A 7 -7.65 5.80 7.30
CA GLN A 7 -7.65 6.07 5.86
C GLN A 7 -7.62 7.57 5.49
N PRO A 8 -8.37 8.49 6.14
CA PRO A 8 -8.36 9.91 5.77
C PRO A 8 -6.99 10.57 5.97
N GLN A 9 -6.31 10.25 7.07
CA GLN A 9 -5.00 10.81 7.39
C GLN A 9 -3.93 10.28 6.43
N ILE A 10 -4.03 9.00 6.08
CA ILE A 10 -3.15 8.36 5.09
C ILE A 10 -3.34 9.01 3.73
N ALA A 11 -4.58 9.20 3.29
CA ALA A 11 -4.88 9.86 2.02
C ALA A 11 -4.37 11.31 1.98
N ALA A 12 -4.57 12.07 3.05
CA ALA A 12 -4.06 13.44 3.15
C ALA A 12 -2.53 13.49 3.09
N LEU A 13 -1.85 12.53 3.70
CA LEU A 13 -0.38 12.45 3.68
C LEU A 13 0.15 12.05 2.31
N THR A 14 -0.45 11.03 1.68
CA THR A 14 -0.15 10.59 0.31
C THR A 14 -0.28 11.75 -0.67
N GLU A 15 -1.36 12.53 -0.57
CA GLU A 15 -1.60 13.70 -1.41
C GLU A 15 -0.59 14.83 -1.11
N ALA A 16 -0.33 15.13 0.16
CA ALA A 16 0.61 16.19 0.54
C ALA A 16 2.06 15.90 0.12
N LEU A 17 2.46 14.62 0.14
CA LEU A 17 3.81 14.19 -0.21
C LEU A 17 3.94 13.73 -1.66
N GLN A 18 2.82 13.56 -2.38
CA GLN A 18 2.78 12.99 -3.73
C GLN A 18 3.50 11.62 -3.78
N VAL A 19 3.19 10.74 -2.81
CA VAL A 19 3.77 9.39 -2.71
C VAL A 19 2.66 8.35 -2.67
N GLY A 20 2.63 7.44 -3.64
CA GLY A 20 1.68 6.33 -3.65
C GLY A 20 1.97 5.27 -2.58
N VAL A 21 0.94 4.89 -1.81
CA VAL A 21 1.02 3.91 -0.72
C VAL A 21 0.00 2.79 -0.91
N LYS A 22 0.45 1.54 -0.80
CA LYS A 22 -0.42 0.36 -0.72
C LYS A 22 -0.40 -0.20 0.68
N ILE A 23 -1.56 -0.57 1.20
CA ILE A 23 -1.73 -1.16 2.53
C ILE A 23 -2.39 -2.53 2.35
N GLU A 24 -1.77 -3.57 2.88
CA GLU A 24 -2.33 -4.92 2.95
C GLU A 24 -2.82 -5.19 4.37
N TYR A 25 -4.06 -5.67 4.49
CA TYR A 25 -4.72 -5.91 5.77
C TYR A 25 -4.54 -7.37 6.19
N LEU A 26 -3.88 -7.60 7.31
CA LEU A 26 -3.77 -8.92 7.94
C LEU A 26 -4.71 -8.98 9.16
N ASP A 27 -5.97 -9.26 8.90
CA ASP A 27 -7.04 -9.33 9.89
C ASP A 27 -7.62 -10.75 10.09
N GLY A 28 -7.07 -11.75 9.39
CA GLY A 28 -7.54 -13.14 9.44
C GLY A 28 -8.82 -13.40 8.66
N SER A 29 -9.30 -12.43 7.87
CA SER A 29 -10.44 -12.61 6.96
C SER A 29 -10.09 -13.43 5.70
N ALA A 30 -8.82 -13.39 5.27
CA ALA A 30 -8.32 -14.16 4.13
C ALA A 30 -8.07 -15.63 4.50
N GLY A 31 -8.62 -16.55 3.71
CA GLY A 31 -8.34 -17.98 3.81
C GLY A 31 -6.93 -18.36 3.35
N PRO A 32 -6.46 -19.59 3.64
CA PRO A 32 -5.17 -20.07 3.16
C PRO A 32 -5.14 -20.11 1.62
N GLY A 33 -4.31 -19.25 1.02
CA GLY A 33 -4.15 -19.13 -0.44
C GLY A 33 -5.02 -18.06 -1.10
N GLU A 34 -5.80 -17.30 -0.33
CA GLU A 34 -6.49 -16.11 -0.83
C GLU A 34 -5.63 -14.85 -0.67
N ASP A 35 -5.80 -13.90 -1.59
CA ASP A 35 -5.12 -12.62 -1.51
C ASP A 35 -5.62 -11.80 -0.32
N LEU A 36 -4.71 -11.11 0.35
CA LEU A 36 -5.06 -10.17 1.41
C LEU A 36 -5.86 -9.00 0.83
N GLN A 37 -6.82 -8.51 1.61
CA GLN A 37 -7.49 -7.27 1.26
C GLN A 37 -6.45 -6.14 1.20
N SER A 38 -6.44 -5.39 0.10
CA SER A 38 -5.51 -4.29 -0.09
C SER A 38 -6.23 -2.97 -0.37
N TYR A 39 -5.65 -1.89 0.15
CA TYR A 39 -6.07 -0.52 -0.11
C TYR A 39 -4.92 0.23 -0.77
N VAL A 40 -5.16 0.76 -1.96
CA VAL A 40 -4.17 1.55 -2.70
C VAL A 40 -4.59 3.01 -2.65
N CYS A 41 -3.70 3.84 -2.13
CA CYS A 41 -3.83 5.28 -2.11
C CYS A 41 -2.79 5.86 -3.06
N SER A 42 -3.27 6.51 -4.12
CA SER A 42 -2.44 7.20 -5.10
C SER A 42 -2.71 8.70 -5.01
N PRO A 43 -1.69 9.56 -5.17
CA PRO A 43 -1.89 11.00 -5.20
C PRO A 43 -2.68 11.42 -6.45
N THR A 44 -3.43 12.50 -6.32
CA THR A 44 -4.28 13.05 -7.38
C THR A 44 -3.44 13.97 -8.27
N VAL A 45 -2.69 13.40 -9.22
CA VAL A 45 -1.97 14.20 -10.22
C VAL A 45 -2.94 14.72 -11.29
N GLU A 46 -3.03 16.04 -11.44
CA GLU A 46 -3.98 16.73 -12.35
C GLU A 46 -3.71 16.50 -13.85
N SER A 47 -2.75 15.67 -14.25
CA SER A 47 -2.50 15.41 -15.66
C SER A 47 -1.94 14.02 -15.91
N THR A 48 -2.55 13.35 -16.89
CA THR A 48 -2.09 12.16 -17.61
C THR A 48 -2.09 10.82 -16.87
N THR A 49 -3.21 10.09 -17.00
CA THR A 49 -3.38 8.67 -17.43
C THR A 49 -2.44 7.55 -16.95
N GLN A 50 -1.51 7.80 -16.03
CA GLN A 50 -0.63 6.79 -15.45
C GLN A 50 -0.65 7.02 -13.95
N GLN A 51 -1.43 6.21 -13.22
CA GLN A 51 -1.28 6.10 -11.77
C GLN A 51 0.20 5.86 -11.49
N GLU A 52 0.84 6.78 -10.76
CA GLU A 52 2.23 6.58 -10.37
C GLU A 52 2.38 5.25 -9.63
N PRO A 53 3.49 4.53 -9.87
CA PRO A 53 3.71 3.23 -9.24
C PRO A 53 3.68 3.38 -7.72
N VAL A 54 2.95 2.47 -7.07
CA VAL A 54 2.96 2.32 -5.61
C VAL A 54 4.42 2.28 -5.14
N SER A 55 4.81 3.30 -4.38
CA SER A 55 6.19 3.48 -3.97
C SER A 55 6.49 2.79 -2.64
N ILE A 56 5.47 2.62 -1.80
CA ILE A 56 5.58 2.01 -0.47
C ILE A 56 4.46 1.01 -0.27
N THR A 57 4.80 -0.20 0.18
CA THR A 57 3.82 -1.20 0.62
C THR A 57 3.91 -1.34 2.14
N LEU A 58 2.76 -1.29 2.80
CA LEU A 58 2.62 -1.42 4.25
C LEU A 58 1.75 -2.64 4.57
N LEU A 59 2.07 -3.33 5.67
CA LEU A 59 1.22 -4.33 6.29
C LEU A 59 0.52 -3.69 7.48
N TYR A 60 -0.81 -3.71 7.49
CA TYR A 60 -1.61 -3.31 8.63
C TYR A 60 -2.02 -4.52 9.46
N ARG A 61 -1.76 -4.43 10.76
CA ARG A 61 -2.29 -5.30 11.81
C ARG A 61 -2.99 -4.40 12.84
N PRO A 62 -3.96 -4.89 13.62
CA PRO A 62 -4.63 -4.05 14.63
C PRO A 62 -3.63 -3.29 15.52
N GLY A 63 -3.59 -1.96 15.36
CA GLY A 63 -2.69 -1.06 16.08
C GLY A 63 -1.23 -0.97 15.59
N HIS A 64 -0.88 -1.56 14.44
CA HIS A 64 0.49 -1.58 13.94
C HIS A 64 0.61 -1.52 12.41
N TYR A 65 1.64 -0.80 11.93
CA TYR A 65 2.04 -0.77 10.53
C TYR A 65 3.48 -1.25 10.39
N ASP A 66 3.71 -2.20 9.49
CA ASP A 66 5.04 -2.69 9.12
C ASP A 66 5.32 -2.36 7.66
N ILE A 67 6.59 -2.14 7.29
CA ILE A 67 6.97 -1.90 5.89
C ILE A 67 7.20 -3.25 5.20
N LEU A 68 6.53 -3.47 4.08
CA LEU A 68 6.75 -4.62 3.22
C LEU A 68 7.68 -4.24 2.07
N TYR A 69 8.67 -5.09 1.84
CA TYR A 69 9.53 -5.03 0.67
C TYR A 69 9.13 -6.17 -0.28
N PRO A 70 8.96 -5.88 -1.57
CA PRO A 70 8.79 -6.94 -2.54
C PRO A 70 10.02 -7.85 -2.47
N ARG A 71 9.80 -9.17 -2.54
CA ARG A 71 10.92 -10.08 -2.76
C ARG A 71 11.44 -9.76 -4.16
N GLU A 72 12.76 -9.69 -4.30
CA GLU A 72 13.39 -9.70 -5.62
C GLU A 72 12.88 -10.96 -6.33
N SER A 73 11.99 -10.76 -7.28
CA SER A 73 11.52 -11.84 -8.13
C SER A 73 12.65 -12.03 -9.13
N GLU A 74 13.26 -13.22 -9.18
CA GLU A 74 14.08 -13.58 -10.34
C GLU A 74 13.24 -13.27 -11.58
N GLU A 75 13.73 -12.35 -12.41
CA GLU A 75 13.18 -12.11 -13.73
C GLU A 75 13.17 -13.46 -14.44
N LYS A 76 11.98 -14.06 -14.58
CA LYS A 76 11.82 -15.15 -15.53
C LYS A 76 12.04 -14.53 -16.90
N GLU A 77 13.26 -14.69 -17.41
CA GLU A 77 13.55 -14.70 -18.83
C GLU A 77 12.49 -15.59 -19.50
N ALA A 78 11.54 -14.96 -20.18
CA ALA A 78 10.67 -15.61 -21.14
C ALA A 78 11.16 -15.18 -22.52
N GLU A 79 11.99 -16.05 -23.10
CA GLU A 79 12.32 -16.12 -24.53
C GLU A 79 11.06 -16.33 -25.40
#